data_AF-A0A528VJP2-F1
#
_entry.id   AF-A0A528VJP2-F1
#
_cell.length_a   1.000
_cell.length_b   1.000
_cell.length_c   1.000
_cell.angle_alpha   90.00
_cell.angle_beta   90.00
_cell.angle_gamma   90.00
#
_symmetry.space_group_name_H-M   'P 1'
#
loop_
_entity.id
_entity.type
_entity.pdbx_description
1 polymer ?
#
loop_
_entity_poly.entity_id
_entity_poly.type
_entity_poly.pdbx_seq_one_letter_code
_entity_poly.pdbx_strand_id
1 'polypeptide(L)'
;MKTNGNDTPPRLTEPEPLPCLFVTGFVIQMADEHVTRIIFWVELPEVGDRERELRIQARVAMPLKVFRRLMSDGRKAIRGEH
;
A
#
# COMPACT_ATOMS: atom_id res chain seq x y z
N MET A 1 29.12 -41.81 -7.16
CA MET A 1 28.07 -40.78 -7.11
C MET A 1 28.68 -39.48 -7.64
N LYS A 2 28.36 -39.06 -8.87
CA LYS A 2 28.94 -37.84 -9.46
C LYS A 2 28.07 -36.66 -9.04
N THR A 3 28.59 -35.79 -8.19
CA THR A 3 27.99 -34.51 -7.84
C THR A 3 28.17 -33.57 -9.02
N ASN A 4 27.14 -33.44 -9.86
CA ASN A 4 27.08 -32.38 -10.86
C ASN A 4 26.83 -31.05 -10.14
N GLY A 5 27.89 -30.53 -9.52
CA GLY A 5 27.93 -29.17 -8.99
C GLY A 5 27.85 -28.22 -10.17
N ASN A 6 26.65 -27.71 -10.43
CA ASN A 6 26.49 -26.60 -11.36
C ASN A 6 26.91 -25.34 -10.60
N ASP A 7 28.21 -25.03 -10.63
CA ASP A 7 28.85 -23.85 -10.01
C ASP A 7 28.44 -22.52 -10.65
N THR A 8 27.23 -22.44 -11.22
CA THR A 8 26.71 -21.19 -11.75
C THR A 8 26.10 -20.44 -10.58
N PRO A 9 26.65 -19.29 -10.16
CA PRO A 9 25.99 -18.47 -9.14
C PRO A 9 24.56 -18.18 -9.62
N PRO A 10 23.55 -18.20 -8.73
CA PRO A 10 22.18 -17.90 -9.13
C PRO A 10 22.22 -16.55 -9.84
N ARG A 11 21.76 -16.53 -11.11
CA ARG A 11 21.72 -15.31 -11.90
C ARG A 11 20.92 -14.31 -11.08
N LEU A 12 21.56 -13.22 -10.65
CA LEU A 12 20.88 -12.07 -10.09
C LEU A 12 19.98 -11.52 -11.19
N THR A 13 18.76 -12.01 -11.26
CA THR A 13 17.73 -11.44 -12.13
C THR A 13 17.43 -10.05 -11.60
N GLU A 14 17.26 -9.09 -12.50
CA GLU A 14 16.70 -7.80 -12.15
C GLU A 14 15.41 -8.05 -11.34
N PRO A 15 15.22 -7.37 -10.19
CA PRO A 15 14.02 -7.57 -9.39
C PRO A 15 12.81 -7.30 -10.27
N GLU A 16 11.93 -8.30 -10.42
CA GLU A 16 10.66 -8.09 -11.10
C GLU A 16 9.96 -6.91 -10.43
N PRO A 17 9.53 -5.88 -11.20
CA PRO A 17 8.76 -4.79 -10.63
C PRO A 17 7.48 -5.38 -10.05
N LEU A 18 7.43 -5.52 -8.72
CA LEU A 18 6.20 -5.91 -8.05
C LEU A 18 5.19 -4.78 -8.30
N PRO A 19 4.02 -5.07 -8.89
CA PRO A 19 2.94 -4.10 -8.98
C PRO A 19 2.46 -3.80 -7.56
N CYS A 20 3.04 -2.78 -6.93
CA CYS A 20 2.71 -2.32 -5.59
C CYS A 20 1.36 -1.57 -5.62
N LEU A 21 0.27 -2.30 -5.90
CA LEU A 21 -1.10 -1.82 -5.71
C LEU A 21 -1.67 -2.26 -4.36
N PHE A 22 -0.95 -3.10 -3.63
CA PHE A 22 -1.37 -3.57 -2.31
C PHE A 22 -1.04 -2.52 -1.26
N VAL A 23 -2.09 -1.98 -0.67
CA VAL A 23 -2.01 -1.09 0.47
C VAL A 23 -2.14 -1.94 1.74
N THR A 24 -1.18 -1.84 2.66
CA THR A 24 -1.26 -2.54 3.95
C THR A 24 -1.87 -1.67 5.03
N GLY A 25 -1.85 -0.36 4.87
CA GLY A 25 -2.42 0.57 5.83
C GLY A 25 -2.84 1.89 5.22
N PHE A 26 -3.72 2.59 5.93
CA PHE A 26 -4.11 3.95 5.58
C PHE A 26 -4.34 4.80 6.82
N VAL A 27 -4.23 6.12 6.66
CA VAL A 27 -4.58 7.10 7.69
C VAL A 27 -5.41 8.21 7.07
N ILE A 28 -6.39 8.67 7.81
CA ILE A 28 -7.19 9.84 7.47
C ILE A 28 -6.65 11.00 8.29
N GLN A 29 -6.13 12.02 7.62
CA GLN A 29 -5.65 13.25 8.25
C GLN A 29 -6.58 14.40 7.90
N MET A 30 -7.01 15.15 8.92
CA MET A 30 -7.59 16.47 8.69
C MET A 30 -6.45 17.46 8.65
N ALA A 31 -6.14 17.95 7.44
CA ALA A 31 -5.04 18.90 7.27
C ALA A 31 -5.47 20.32 7.66
N ASP A 32 -6.73 20.67 7.38
CA ASP A 32 -7.38 21.96 7.65
C ASP A 32 -8.89 21.73 7.92
N GLU A 33 -9.64 22.78 8.30
CA GLU A 33 -11.10 22.69 8.54
C GLU A 33 -11.92 22.21 7.31
N HIS A 34 -11.35 22.30 6.11
CA HIS A 34 -12.07 22.05 4.86
C HIS A 34 -11.49 20.93 3.99
N VAL A 35 -10.28 20.43 4.30
CA VAL A 35 -9.60 19.43 3.48
C VAL A 35 -9.25 18.21 4.31
N THR A 36 -9.70 17.05 3.84
CA THR A 36 -9.36 15.74 4.38
C THR A 36 -8.41 15.03 3.41
N ARG A 37 -7.36 14.42 3.95
CA ARG A 37 -6.39 13.62 3.20
C ARG A 37 -6.49 12.17 3.65
N ILE A 38 -6.52 11.26 2.69
CA ILE A 38 -6.34 9.82 2.92
C ILE A 38 -4.97 9.44 2.38
N ILE A 39 -4.11 8.93 3.26
CA ILE A 39 -2.75 8.50 2.90
C ILE A 39 -2.73 6.98 2.98
N PHE A 40 -2.30 6.35 1.90
CA PHE A 40 -2.18 4.91 1.76
C PHE A 40 -0.70 4.54 1.73
N TRP A 41 -0.31 3.52 2.50
CA TRP A 41 1.06 3.02 2.50
C TRP A 41 1.12 1.50 2.40
N VAL A 42 2.29 1.02 2.00
CA VAL A 42 2.67 -0.39 2.05
C VAL A 42 3.79 -0.56 3.08
N GLU A 43 3.68 -1.61 3.88
CA GLU A 43 4.74 -2.14 4.71
C GLU A 43 5.60 -3.03 3.83
N LEU A 44 6.87 -2.67 3.67
CA LEU A 44 7.81 -3.54 3.00
C LEU A 44 8.30 -4.62 3.96
N PRO A 45 8.44 -5.87 3.48
CA PRO A 45 9.04 -6.92 4.28
C PRO A 45 10.49 -6.58 4.59
N GLU A 46 10.98 -7.08 5.72
CA GLU A 46 12.41 -7.04 6.05
C GLU A 46 13.18 -7.89 5.03
N VAL A 47 14.26 -7.33 4.48
CA VAL A 47 15.10 -8.02 3.50
C VAL A 47 16.55 -7.93 3.97
N GLY A 48 17.09 -9.06 4.46
CA GLY A 48 18.43 -9.13 5.05
C GLY A 48 18.54 -8.25 6.29
N ASP A 49 19.55 -7.39 6.34
CA ASP A 49 19.81 -6.48 7.47
C ASP A 49 19.01 -5.16 7.40
N ARG A 50 18.03 -5.05 6.50
CA ARG A 50 17.22 -3.84 6.36
C ARG A 50 16.04 -3.85 7.31
N GLU A 51 15.90 -2.78 8.08
CA GLU A 51 14.74 -2.54 8.95
C GLU A 51 13.45 -2.42 8.14
N ARG A 52 12.33 -2.74 8.79
CA ARG A 52 10.98 -2.61 8.24
C ARG A 52 10.69 -1.17 7.82
N GLU A 53 10.31 -0.98 6.55
CA GLU A 53 10.07 0.34 5.95
C GLU A 53 8.58 0.53 5.60
N LEU A 54 8.05 1.75 5.78
CA LEU A 54 6.74 2.16 5.26
C LEU A 54 6.91 3.02 4.01
N ARG A 55 6.29 2.63 2.90
CA ARG A 55 6.28 3.43 1.67
C ARG A 55 4.90 3.95 1.33
N ILE A 56 4.79 5.26 1.15
CA ILE A 56 3.54 5.90 0.73
C ILE A 56 3.25 5.54 -0.72
N GLN A 57 2.09 4.93 -0.97
CA GLN A 57 1.62 4.52 -2.29
C GLN A 57 0.71 5.58 -2.92
N ALA A 58 -0.18 6.18 -2.13
CA ALA A 58 -1.10 7.18 -2.64
C ALA A 58 -1.47 8.22 -1.56
N ARG A 59 -1.80 9.43 -2.03
CA ARG A 59 -2.34 10.51 -1.22
C ARG A 59 -3.54 11.09 -1.95
N VAL A 60 -4.72 10.97 -1.35
CA VAL A 60 -5.96 11.51 -1.89
C VAL A 60 -6.38 12.67 -1.00
N ALA A 61 -6.33 13.89 -1.53
CA ALA A 61 -6.84 15.09 -0.87
C ALA A 61 -8.22 15.43 -1.41
N MET A 62 -9.18 15.69 -0.54
CA MET A 62 -10.54 16.03 -0.95
C MET A 62 -11.20 17.02 0.03
N PRO A 63 -12.19 17.80 -0.43
CA PRO A 63 -13.00 18.62 0.46
C PRO A 63 -13.75 17.76 1.49
N LEU A 64 -13.90 18.28 2.72
CA LEU A 64 -14.59 17.58 3.82
C LEU A 64 -16.01 17.12 3.44
N LYS A 65 -16.74 17.93 2.65
CA LYS A 65 -18.08 17.57 2.16
C LYS A 65 -18.08 16.30 1.30
N VAL A 66 -17.04 16.12 0.48
CA VAL A 66 -16.87 14.95 -0.39
C VAL A 66 -16.53 13.73 0.45
N PHE A 67 -15.61 13.89 1.41
CA PHE A 67 -15.25 12.82 2.34
C PHE A 67 -16.45 12.30 3.15
N ARG A 68 -17.26 13.21 3.71
CA ARG A 68 -18.47 12.84 4.47
C ARG A 68 -19.47 12.05 3.62
N ARG A 69 -19.67 12.47 2.36
CA ARG A 69 -20.51 11.74 1.40
C ARG A 69 -19.96 10.35 1.11
N LEU A 70 -18.66 10.25 0.81
CA LEU A 70 -17.97 8.98 0.56
C LEU A 70 -18.17 7.99 1.74
N MET A 71 -17.96 8.44 2.98
CA MET A 71 -18.16 7.61 4.17
C MET A 71 -19.62 7.21 4.38
N SER A 72 -20.56 8.10 4.04
CA SER A 72 -21.99 7.80 4.11
C SER A 72 -22.38 6.72 3.11
N ASP A 73 -21.98 6.88 1.85
CA ASP A 73 -22.30 5.94 0.77
C ASP A 73 -21.64 4.58 1.02
N GLY A 74 -20.39 4.56 1.51
CA GLY A 74 -19.71 3.33 1.93
C GLY A 74 -20.45 2.57 3.04
N ARG A 75 -20.99 3.28 4.05
CA ARG A 75 -21.78 2.63 5.12
C ARG A 75 -23.09 2.04 4.61
N LYS A 76 -23.75 2.68 3.65
CA LYS A 76 -24.97 2.14 3.02
C LYS A 76 -24.66 0.88 2.21
N ALA A 77 -23.59 0.91 1.43
CA ALA A 77 -23.13 -0.25 0.66
C ALA A 77 -22.83 -1.46 1.55
N ILE A 78 -22.17 -1.26 2.72
CA ILE A 78 -21.91 -2.33 3.69
C ILE A 78 -23.21 -2.92 4.25
N ARG A 79 -24.26 -2.09 4.41
CA ARG A 79 -25.57 -2.54 4.88
C ARG A 79 -26.43 -3.19 3.79
N GLY A 80 -25.96 -3.26 2.54
CA GLY A 80 -26.74 -3.77 1.41
C GLY A 80 -27.89 -2.85 0.99
N GLU A 81 -27.87 -1.60 1.42
CA GLU A 81 -28.85 -0.57 1.06
C GLU A 81 -28.39 0.09 -0.26
N HIS A 82 -28.88 -0.42 -1.40
CA HIS A 82 -28.67 0.16 -2.73
C HIS A 82 -29.85 1.03 -3.17
#